data_AF-C5MES8-F1
#
_entry.id   AF-C5MES8-F1
#
_cell.length_a   1.000
_cell.length_b   1.000
_cell.length_c   1.000
_cell.angle_alpha   90.00
_cell.angle_beta   90.00
_cell.angle_gamma   90.00
#
_symmetry.space_group_name_H-M   'P 1'
#
loop_
_entity.id
_entity.type
_entity.pdbx_description
1 polymer ?
#
loop_
_entity_poly.entity_id
_entity_poly.type
_entity_poly.pdbx_seq_one_letter_code
_entity_poly.pdbx_strand_id
1 'polypeptide(L)'
;MQFLSSKSLLYIRIICLLIVSFYLIKDPDALSMVGFVVLLGQAMQVPLIRLSPENPILGLTAVIVVSSAFSDLIPLLSENWSYFENLIPIRLSGYFILASYIYFVPTSIVSNSLVVTFVMFEIWGNFLIYNNLRDEKYYRMKKFVEENKEEIIAARDEQVRVVELEE
;
A
#
# COMPACT_ATOMS: atom_id res chain seq x y z
N MET A 1 1.91 -18.42 -12.95
CA MET A 1 1.59 -18.94 -11.61
C MET A 1 1.88 -17.82 -10.62
N GLN A 2 0.84 -17.08 -10.23
CA GLN A 2 0.96 -15.96 -9.30
C GLN A 2 0.85 -16.55 -7.90
N PHE A 3 1.98 -16.78 -7.22
CA PHE A 3 2.00 -17.47 -5.91
C PHE A 3 1.24 -16.69 -4.82
N LEU A 4 1.04 -15.38 -5.00
CA LEU A 4 0.30 -14.50 -4.10
C LEU A 4 -0.62 -13.59 -4.93
N SER A 5 -1.92 -13.64 -4.67
CA SER A 5 -2.90 -12.69 -5.25
C SER A 5 -2.79 -11.32 -4.56
N SER A 6 -3.20 -10.27 -5.27
CA SER A 6 -3.34 -8.91 -4.71
C SER A 6 -4.21 -8.91 -3.44
N LYS A 7 -5.27 -9.73 -3.40
CA LYS A 7 -6.16 -9.90 -2.25
C LYS A 7 -5.41 -10.41 -1.02
N SER A 8 -4.61 -11.47 -1.18
CA SER A 8 -3.82 -12.05 -0.10
C SER A 8 -2.77 -11.08 0.44
N LEU A 9 -2.09 -10.33 -0.46
CA LEU A 9 -1.11 -9.32 -0.06
C LEU A 9 -1.75 -8.16 0.71
N LEU A 10 -2.94 -7.72 0.32
CA LEU A 10 -3.70 -6.71 1.06
C LEU A 10 -4.08 -7.19 2.46
N TYR A 11 -4.55 -8.44 2.62
CA TYR A 11 -4.82 -9.01 3.94
C TYR A 11 -3.57 -9.13 4.79
N ILE A 12 -2.44 -9.59 4.23
CA ILE A 12 -1.16 -9.66 4.94
C ILE A 12 -0.78 -8.27 5.45
N ARG A 13 -0.85 -7.25 4.60
CA ARG A 13 -0.54 -5.87 4.99
C ARG A 13 -1.45 -5.38 6.12
N ILE A 14 -2.76 -5.60 6.03
CA ILE A 14 -3.72 -5.21 7.09
C ILE A 14 -3.35 -5.90 8.42
N ILE A 15 -3.07 -7.20 8.39
CA ILE A 15 -2.65 -7.96 9.59
C ILE A 15 -1.35 -7.40 10.16
N CYS A 16 -0.36 -7.10 9.33
CA CYS A 16 0.90 -6.48 9.76
C CYS A 16 0.65 -5.13 10.45
N LEU A 17 -0.21 -4.26 9.92
CA LEU A 17 -0.54 -2.98 10.54
C LEU A 17 -1.23 -3.17 11.90
N LEU A 18 -2.14 -4.14 12.01
CA LEU A 18 -2.79 -4.47 13.28
C LEU A 18 -1.80 -5.01 14.31
N ILE A 19 -0.84 -5.85 13.90
CA ILE A 19 0.24 -6.33 14.76
C ILE A 19 1.11 -5.17 15.24
N VAL A 20 1.55 -4.28 14.33
CA VAL A 20 2.33 -3.09 14.69
C VAL A 20 1.58 -2.22 15.69
N SER A 21 0.29 -1.96 15.46
CA SER A 21 -0.52 -1.20 16.40
C SER A 21 -0.68 -1.89 17.76
N PHE A 22 -0.81 -3.21 17.78
CA PHE A 22 -0.89 -3.97 19.03
C PHE A 22 0.40 -3.83 19.84
N TYR A 23 1.56 -3.97 19.19
CA TYR A 23 2.86 -3.82 19.85
C TYR A 23 3.13 -2.38 20.29
N LEU A 24 2.68 -1.36 19.54
CA LEU A 24 2.78 0.05 19.96
C LEU A 24 2.10 0.33 21.31
N ILE A 25 1.03 -0.40 21.63
CA ILE A 25 0.28 -0.24 22.89
C ILE A 25 0.84 -1.17 23.97
N LYS A 26 1.11 -2.44 23.62
CA LYS A 26 1.46 -3.47 24.61
C LYS A 26 2.91 -3.44 25.04
N ASP A 27 3.84 -3.32 24.10
CA ASP A 27 5.28 -3.35 24.35
C ASP A 27 6.02 -2.61 23.22
N PRO A 28 6.07 -1.27 23.28
CA PRO A 28 6.68 -0.46 22.23
C PRO A 28 8.21 -0.57 22.25
N ASP A 29 8.81 -0.97 23.38
CA ASP A 29 10.25 -1.20 23.48
C ASP A 29 10.66 -2.37 22.60
N ALA A 30 9.94 -3.50 22.71
CA ALA A 30 10.15 -4.69 21.88
C ALA A 30 10.02 -4.40 20.38
N LEU A 31 9.10 -3.52 19.98
CA LEU A 31 8.96 -3.10 18.58
C LEU A 31 10.14 -2.24 18.12
N SER A 32 10.58 -1.29 18.95
CA SER A 32 11.64 -0.34 18.60
C SER A 32 13.05 -0.96 18.56
N MET A 33 13.27 -2.01 19.34
CA MET A 33 14.56 -2.67 19.51
C MET A 33 14.67 -4.03 18.81
N VAL A 34 13.70 -4.38 17.97
CA VAL A 34 13.80 -5.60 17.16
C VAL A 34 14.97 -5.49 16.18
N GLY A 35 15.68 -6.59 15.96
CA GLY A 35 16.97 -6.58 15.25
C GLY A 35 16.93 -5.94 13.86
N PHE A 36 15.83 -6.10 13.11
CA PHE A 36 15.69 -5.49 11.79
C PHE A 36 15.47 -3.96 11.86
N VAL A 37 14.79 -3.43 12.88
CA VAL A 37 14.62 -1.98 13.08
C VAL A 37 15.96 -1.33 13.39
N VAL A 38 16.74 -1.97 14.27
CA VAL A 38 18.08 -1.52 14.63
C VAL A 38 19.01 -1.55 13.42
N LEU A 39 19.02 -2.66 12.67
CA LEU A 39 19.86 -2.82 11.49
C LEU A 39 19.54 -1.80 10.39
N LEU A 40 18.26 -1.59 10.08
CA LEU A 40 17.84 -0.60 9.09
C LEU A 40 18.13 0.83 9.55
N GLY A 41 17.92 1.14 10.83
CA GLY A 41 18.25 2.43 11.39
C GLY A 41 19.74 2.75 11.27
N GLN A 42 20.60 1.78 11.60
CA GLN A 42 22.05 1.92 11.45
C GLN A 42 22.48 2.03 9.99
N ALA A 43 21.88 1.24 9.09
CA ALA A 43 22.18 1.30 7.66
C ALA A 43 21.85 2.66 7.04
N MET A 44 20.78 3.31 7.51
CA MET A 44 20.35 4.64 7.06
C MET A 44 20.98 5.78 7.89
N GLN A 45 21.86 5.46 8.85
CA GLN A 45 22.50 6.43 9.75
C GLN A 45 21.52 7.36 10.47
N VAL A 46 20.33 6.85 10.81
CA VAL A 46 19.31 7.57 11.56
C VAL A 46 19.36 7.23 13.05
N PRO A 47 18.91 8.13 13.95
CA PRO A 47 18.88 7.87 15.38
C PRO A 47 18.02 6.64 15.71
N LEU A 48 18.58 5.77 16.54
CA LEU A 48 17.86 4.67 17.17
C LEU A 48 16.95 5.25 18.25
N ILE A 49 15.64 5.05 18.09
CA ILE A 49 14.67 5.45 19.11
C ILE A 49 14.31 4.24 19.95
N ARG A 50 14.34 4.44 21.27
CA ARG A 50 13.77 3.52 22.25
C ARG A 50 12.45 4.10 22.75
N LEU A 51 11.37 3.35 22.60
CA LEU A 51 10.04 3.83 22.99
C LEU A 51 9.72 3.47 24.44
N SER A 52 9.32 4.46 25.23
CA SER A 52 8.78 4.25 26.57
C SER A 52 7.25 4.06 26.52
N PRO A 53 6.69 3.07 27.24
CA PRO A 53 5.23 2.86 27.34
C PRO A 53 4.45 4.06 27.88
N GLU A 54 5.11 4.97 28.61
CA GLU A 54 4.47 6.12 29.25
C GLU A 54 4.13 7.26 28.27
N ASN A 55 4.59 7.17 27.01
CA ASN A 55 4.40 8.23 26.05
C ASN A 55 2.98 8.21 25.43
N PRO A 56 2.12 9.22 25.68
CA PRO A 56 0.75 9.26 25.16
C PRO A 56 0.69 9.34 23.62
N ILE A 57 1.76 9.78 22.95
CA ILE A 57 1.84 9.85 21.49
C ILE A 57 1.76 8.46 20.86
N LEU A 58 2.16 7.41 21.59
CA LEU A 58 2.09 6.03 21.11
C LEU A 58 0.65 5.55 20.92
N GLY A 59 -0.24 5.89 21.85
CA GLY A 59 -1.67 5.60 21.73
C GLY A 59 -2.30 6.28 20.51
N LEU A 60 -1.97 7.55 20.29
CA LEU A 60 -2.43 8.27 19.09
C LEU A 60 -1.89 7.64 17.81
N THR A 61 -0.61 7.26 17.80
CA THR A 61 0.03 6.62 16.64
C THR A 61 -0.62 5.27 16.34
N ALA A 62 -0.92 4.47 17.37
CA ALA A 62 -1.64 3.20 17.24
C ALA A 62 -3.03 3.40 16.62
N VAL A 63 -3.79 4.42 17.05
CA VAL A 63 -5.10 4.75 16.46
C VAL A 63 -4.96 5.12 14.97
N ILE A 64 -3.94 5.88 14.58
CA ILE A 64 -3.67 6.22 13.18
C ILE A 64 -3.35 4.97 12.36
N VAL A 65 -2.49 4.08 12.87
CA VAL A 65 -2.11 2.83 12.20
C VAL A 65 -3.32 1.90 12.03
N VAL A 66 -4.16 1.77 13.06
CA VAL A 66 -5.42 1.01 12.99
C VAL A 66 -6.37 1.63 11.98
N SER A 67 -6.52 2.95 11.99
CA SER A 67 -7.37 3.65 11.02
C SER A 67 -6.89 3.39 9.59
N SER A 68 -5.58 3.36 9.35
CA SER A 68 -5.03 2.97 8.05
C SER A 68 -5.33 1.51 7.68
N ALA A 69 -5.32 0.59 8.65
CA ALA A 69 -5.68 -0.81 8.41
C ALA A 69 -7.17 -0.95 8.03
N PHE A 70 -8.06 -0.26 8.74
CA PHE A 70 -9.50 -0.25 8.45
C PHE A 70 -9.84 0.45 7.14
N SER A 71 -9.13 1.52 6.79
CA SER A 71 -9.27 2.23 5.52
C SER A 71 -9.05 1.31 4.31
N ASP A 72 -8.29 0.23 4.47
CA ASP A 72 -8.09 -0.77 3.42
C ASP A 72 -8.96 -2.00 3.62
N LEU A 73 -9.30 -2.36 4.86
CA LEU A 73 -10.19 -3.49 5.14
C LEU A 73 -11.59 -3.28 4.57
N ILE A 74 -12.18 -2.09 4.73
CA ILE A 74 -13.55 -1.82 4.28
C ILE A 74 -13.68 -1.96 2.75
N PRO A 75 -12.83 -1.30 1.93
CA PRO A 75 -12.90 -1.46 0.48
C PRO A 75 -12.60 -2.90 0.02
N LEU A 76 -11.71 -3.61 0.74
CA LEU A 76 -11.38 -5.01 0.44
C LEU A 76 -12.57 -5.94 0.65
N LEU A 77 -13.35 -5.73 1.72
CA LEU A 77 -14.58 -6.50 1.98
C LEU A 77 -15.68 -6.21 0.96
N SER A 78 -15.72 -4.99 0.41
CA SER A 78 -16.62 -4.62 -0.69
C SER A 78 -16.13 -5.00 -2.08
N GLU A 79 -14.96 -5.64 -2.18
CA GLU A 79 -14.28 -5.98 -3.44
C GLU A 79 -14.13 -4.78 -4.41
N ASN A 80 -13.92 -3.58 -3.85
CA ASN A 80 -13.74 -2.36 -4.63
C ASN A 80 -12.29 -2.25 -5.15
N TRP A 81 -12.00 -2.93 -6.26
CA TRP A 81 -10.67 -2.93 -6.86
C TRP A 81 -10.23 -1.57 -7.40
N SER A 82 -11.19 -0.75 -7.87
CA SER A 82 -10.89 0.59 -8.40
C SER A 82 -10.28 1.52 -7.33
N TYR A 83 -10.72 1.38 -6.08
CA TYR A 83 -10.12 2.10 -4.95
C TYR A 83 -8.63 1.79 -4.82
N PHE A 84 -8.26 0.51 -4.81
CA PHE A 84 -6.87 0.08 -4.66
C PHE A 84 -6.02 0.46 -5.87
N GLU A 85 -6.56 0.36 -7.07
CA GLU A 85 -5.87 0.70 -8.32
C GLU A 85 -5.41 2.17 -8.34
N ASN A 86 -6.18 3.07 -7.74
CA ASN A 86 -5.84 4.48 -7.65
C ASN A 86 -5.01 4.81 -6.39
N LEU A 87 -5.35 4.23 -5.25
CA LEU A 87 -4.74 4.59 -3.97
C LEU A 87 -3.32 4.05 -3.81
N ILE A 88 -3.05 2.82 -4.24
CA ILE A 88 -1.75 2.17 -4.00
C ILE A 88 -0.61 2.93 -4.68
N PRO A 89 -0.70 3.35 -5.96
CA PRO A 89 0.35 4.16 -6.59
C PRO A 89 0.62 5.47 -5.85
N ILE A 90 -0.45 6.18 -5.46
CA ILE A 90 -0.34 7.46 -4.72
C ILE A 90 0.36 7.24 -3.38
N ARG A 91 -0.05 6.20 -2.64
CA ARG A 91 0.54 5.84 -1.34
C ARG A 91 2.00 5.44 -1.48
N LEU A 92 2.33 4.64 -2.49
CA LEU A 92 3.71 4.25 -2.81
C LEU A 92 4.58 5.48 -3.10
N SER A 93 4.10 6.42 -3.92
CA SER A 93 4.79 7.69 -4.17
C SER A 93 5.00 8.50 -2.89
N GLY A 94 3.99 8.58 -2.03
CA GLY A 94 4.10 9.25 -0.73
C GLY A 94 5.21 8.65 0.15
N TYR A 95 5.32 7.32 0.21
CA TYR A 95 6.38 6.66 0.95
C TYR A 95 7.76 6.84 0.32
N PHE A 96 7.89 6.86 -1.01
CA PHE A 96 9.16 7.20 -1.66
C PHE A 96 9.60 8.64 -1.36
N ILE A 97 8.66 9.59 -1.33
CA ILE A 97 8.95 10.97 -0.94
C ILE A 97 9.43 11.02 0.51
N LEU A 98 8.74 10.33 1.43
CA LEU A 98 9.12 10.27 2.84
C LEU A 98 10.49 9.59 3.03
N ALA A 99 10.75 8.47 2.35
CA ALA A 99 12.05 7.79 2.37
C ALA A 99 13.18 8.72 1.87
N SER A 100 12.93 9.43 0.78
CA SER A 100 13.87 10.41 0.23
C SER A 100 14.14 11.53 1.22
N TYR A 101 13.10 12.06 1.88
CA TYR A 101 13.24 13.08 2.90
C TYR A 101 14.10 12.60 4.07
N ILE A 102 13.88 11.39 4.57
CA ILE A 102 14.67 10.82 5.67
C ILE A 102 16.15 10.68 5.26
N TYR A 103 16.39 10.26 4.01
CA TYR A 103 17.74 10.14 3.47
C TYR A 103 18.50 11.48 3.41
N PHE A 104 17.84 12.56 2.98
CA PHE A 104 18.48 13.88 2.90
C PHE A 104 18.58 14.62 4.23
N VAL A 105 17.65 14.36 5.16
CA VAL A 105 17.57 15.07 6.45
C VAL A 105 17.51 14.06 7.61
N PRO A 106 18.61 13.34 7.90
CA PRO A 106 18.62 12.27 8.90
C PRO A 106 18.47 12.78 10.35
N THR A 107 18.65 14.08 10.60
CA THR A 107 18.53 14.70 11.92
C THR A 107 17.10 15.18 12.25
N SER A 108 16.15 15.03 11.33
CA SER A 108 14.76 15.42 11.56
C SER A 108 14.07 14.50 12.59
N ILE A 109 13.05 14.99 13.29
CA ILE A 109 12.29 14.23 14.28
C ILE A 109 11.61 12.99 13.64
N VAL A 110 11.20 13.11 12.38
CA VAL A 110 10.62 12.01 11.58
C VAL A 110 11.66 11.03 11.07
N SER A 111 12.94 11.39 11.09
CA SER A 111 14.04 10.57 10.61
C SER A 111 14.56 9.70 11.75
N ASN A 112 13.95 8.55 11.95
CA ASN A 112 14.33 7.61 13.00
C ASN A 112 14.22 6.15 12.56
N SER A 113 14.84 5.26 13.33
CA SER A 113 14.92 3.83 13.01
C SER A 113 13.55 3.18 12.75
N LEU A 114 12.54 3.52 13.54
CA LEU A 114 11.21 2.94 13.45
C LEU A 114 10.49 3.43 12.18
N VAL A 115 10.49 4.74 11.92
CA VAL A 115 9.87 5.33 10.73
C VAL A 115 10.54 4.84 9.46
N VAL A 116 11.87 4.81 9.40
CA VAL A 116 12.61 4.26 8.25
C VAL A 116 12.20 2.83 7.97
N THR A 117 12.14 2.01 9.01
CA THR A 117 11.78 0.60 8.89
C THR A 117 10.35 0.44 8.39
N PHE A 118 9.41 1.19 8.98
CA PHE A 118 8.01 1.19 8.57
C PHE A 118 7.85 1.60 7.10
N VAL A 119 8.50 2.68 6.69
CA VAL A 119 8.47 3.18 5.31
C VAL A 119 9.06 2.16 4.34
N MET A 120 10.17 1.51 4.69
CA MET A 120 10.81 0.50 3.85
C MET A 120 9.90 -0.71 3.61
N PHE A 121 9.25 -1.22 4.67
CA PHE A 121 8.27 -2.30 4.56
C PHE A 121 7.02 -1.88 3.79
N GLU A 122 6.54 -0.65 3.99
CA GLU A 122 5.40 -0.14 3.23
C GLU A 122 5.74 0.04 1.74
N ILE A 123 6.94 0.49 1.38
CA ILE A 123 7.37 0.55 -0.03
C ILE A 123 7.37 -0.86 -0.62
N TRP A 124 8.02 -1.83 0.03
CA TRP A 124 8.07 -3.20 -0.45
C TRP A 124 6.67 -3.83 -0.58
N GLY A 125 5.84 -3.69 0.45
CA GLY A 125 4.48 -4.21 0.47
C GLY A 125 3.61 -3.59 -0.63
N ASN A 126 3.57 -2.26 -0.73
CA ASN A 126 2.76 -1.57 -1.73
C ASN A 126 3.27 -1.84 -3.15
N PHE A 127 4.59 -2.00 -3.36
CA PHE A 127 5.15 -2.38 -4.65
C PHE A 127 4.71 -3.78 -5.08
N LEU A 128 4.74 -4.75 -4.17
CA LEU A 128 4.24 -6.11 -4.46
C LEU A 128 2.73 -6.10 -4.75
N ILE A 129 1.93 -5.37 -3.97
CA ILE A 129 0.49 -5.28 -4.21
C ILE A 129 0.23 -4.62 -5.57
N TYR A 130 0.92 -3.52 -5.88
CA TYR A 130 0.77 -2.80 -7.15
C TYR A 130 1.03 -3.71 -8.37
N ASN A 131 2.13 -4.45 -8.37
CA ASN A 131 2.47 -5.34 -9.48
C ASN A 131 1.39 -6.41 -9.67
N ASN A 132 0.96 -7.06 -8.59
CA ASN A 132 -0.07 -8.10 -8.68
C ASN A 132 -1.43 -7.54 -9.10
N LEU A 133 -1.80 -6.35 -8.62
CA LEU A 133 -3.05 -5.69 -8.98
C LEU A 133 -3.06 -5.29 -10.46
N ARG A 134 -1.93 -4.81 -10.99
CA ARG A 134 -1.78 -4.46 -12.41
C ARG A 134 -1.90 -5.69 -13.31
N ASP A 135 -1.26 -6.79 -12.92
CA ASP A 135 -1.34 -8.06 -13.66
C ASP A 135 -2.77 -8.59 -13.66
N GLU A 136 -3.41 -8.67 -12.49
CA GLU A 136 -4.79 -9.11 -12.37
C GLU A 136 -5.76 -8.21 -13.15
N LYS A 137 -5.56 -6.89 -13.15
CA LYS A 137 -6.34 -5.95 -13.97
C LYS A 137 -6.20 -6.26 -15.46
N TYR A 138 -4.98 -6.53 -15.93
CA TYR A 138 -4.76 -6.88 -17.33
C TYR A 138 -5.50 -8.17 -17.72
N TYR A 139 -5.46 -9.19 -16.87
CA TYR A 139 -6.23 -10.43 -17.09
C TYR A 139 -7.75 -10.19 -17.08
N ARG A 140 -8.26 -9.39 -16.14
CA ARG A 140 -9.69 -9.01 -16.10
C ARG A 140 -10.12 -8.29 -17.37
N MET A 141 -9.33 -7.32 -17.82
CA MET A 141 -9.61 -6.56 -19.04
C MET A 141 -9.59 -7.45 -20.28
N LYS A 142 -8.58 -8.31 -20.41
CA LYS A 142 -8.49 -9.24 -21.53
C LYS A 142 -9.70 -10.17 -21.61
N LYS A 143 -10.09 -10.75 -20.46
CA LYS A 143 -11.27 -11.62 -20.38
C LYS A 143 -12.56 -10.89 -20.76
N PHE A 144 -12.73 -9.66 -20.26
CA PHE A 144 -13.89 -8.83 -20.61
C PHE A 144 -13.97 -8.55 -22.12
N VAL A 145 -12.84 -8.24 -22.77
CA VAL A 145 -12.80 -8.01 -24.22
C VAL A 145 -13.07 -9.29 -25.01
N GLU A 146 -12.59 -10.44 -24.55
CA GLU A 146 -12.86 -11.74 -25.18
C GLU A 146 -14.34 -12.14 -25.08
N GLU A 147 -14.97 -11.92 -23.92
CA GLU A 147 -16.39 -12.24 -23.68
C GLU A 147 -17.36 -11.29 -24.39
N ASN A 148 -17.01 -10.00 -24.50
CA ASN A 148 -17.88 -8.98 -25.11
C ASN A 148 -17.47 -8.64 -26.55
N LYS A 149 -16.66 -9.48 -27.19
CA LYS A 149 -16.08 -9.19 -28.51
C LYS A 149 -17.15 -8.95 -29.58
N GLU A 150 -18.23 -9.73 -29.57
CA GLU A 150 -19.33 -9.61 -30.54
C GLU A 150 -20.13 -8.32 -30.35
N GLU A 151 -20.42 -7.94 -29.10
CA GLU A 151 -21.09 -6.67 -28.78
C GLU A 151 -20.23 -5.45 -29.10
N ILE A 152 -18.92 -5.52 -28.86
CA ILE A 152 -17.96 -4.46 -29.20
C ILE A 152 -17.86 -4.28 -30.73
N ILE A 153 -17.91 -5.38 -31.50
CA ILE A 153 -17.91 -5.32 -32.97
C ILE A 153 -19.23 -4.72 -33.47
N ALA A 154 -20.37 -5.18 -32.95
CA ALA A 154 -21.70 -4.66 -33.32
C ALA A 154 -21.86 -3.15 -33.04
N ALA A 155 -21.42 -2.69 -31.86
CA ALA A 155 -21.45 -1.27 -31.51
C ALA A 155 -20.51 -0.42 -32.39
N ARG A 156 -19.38 -1.00 -32.83
CA ARG A 156 -18.44 -0.33 -33.74
C ARG A 156 -19.01 -0.22 -35.15
N ASP A 157 -19.71 -1.23 -35.64
CA ASP A 157 -20.36 -1.22 -36.95
C ASP A 157 -21.56 -0.24 -37.00
N GLU A 158 -22.30 -0.09 -35.89
CA GLU A 158 -23.34 0.93 -35.76
C GLU A 158 -22.78 2.36 -35.78
N GLN A 159 -21.64 2.63 -35.15
CA GLN A 159 -21.02 3.95 -35.18
C GLN A 159 -20.47 4.34 -36.57
N VAL A 160 -20.05 3.37 -37.39
CA VAL A 160 -19.51 3.65 -38.74
C VAL A 160 -20.62 3.89 -39.76
N ARG A 161 -21.85 3.44 -39.52
CA ARG A 161 -22.99 3.61 -40.45
C ARG A 161 -23.65 4.98 -40.48
N VAL A 162 -23.28 5.90 -39.58
CA VAL A 162 -23.96 7.19 -39.42
C VAL A 162 -23.17 8.33 -40.07
N VAL A 163 -22.90 8.29 -41.38
CA VAL A 163 -22.81 9.45 -42.31
C VAL A 163 -22.76 8.91 -43.75
N GLU A 164 -23.87 8.41 -44.29
CA GLU A 164 -24.10 8.52 -45.75
C GLU A 164 -25.01 9.73 -45.93
N LEU A 165 -24.39 10.89 -46.24
CA LEU A 165 -25.11 12.08 -46.67
C LEU A 165 -25.63 11.80 -48.08
N GLU A 166 -26.94 11.57 -48.22
CA GLU A 166 -27.62 11.58 -49.52
C GLU A 166 -27.45 12.97 -50.15
N GLU A 167 -27.02 12.98 -51.42
CA GLU A 167 -26.66 14.12 -52.28
C GLU A 167 -27.76 15.20 -52.45
#